data_AF-A0A850BH38-F1
#
_entry.id   AF-A0A850BH38-F1
#
_cell.length_a   1.000
_cell.length_b   1.000
_cell.length_c   1.000
_cell.angle_alpha   90.00
_cell.angle_beta   90.00
_cell.angle_gamma   90.00
#
_symmetry.space_group_name_H-M   'P 1'
#
loop_
_entity.id
_entity.type
_entity.pdbx_description
1 polymer ?
#
loop_
_entity_poly.entity_id
_entity_poly.type
_entity_poly.pdbx_seq_one_letter_code
_entity_poly.pdbx_strand_id
1 'polypeptide(L)'
;MTGCGGVIYAFKASSAASSLEEAQALGAERYAPYEYWYAHEHLWKAKEEAATADYGDAIDFADTAVDYADKAIQLSKAAHGGAGR
;
A
#
# COMPACT_ATOMS: atom_id res chain seq x y z
N MET A 1 0.88 -0.98 -28.05
CA MET A 1 -0.09 -0.64 -27.00
C MET A 1 0.65 0.19 -25.97
N THR A 2 0.08 1.32 -25.58
CA THR A 2 0.75 2.54 -25.11
C THR A 2 1.64 2.34 -23.88
N GLY A 3 2.93 2.63 -24.01
CA GLY A 3 3.99 2.49 -22.99
C GLY A 3 3.93 3.46 -21.80
N CYS A 4 2.73 3.66 -21.23
CA CYS A 4 2.52 4.46 -20.02
C CYS A 4 2.45 3.61 -18.74
N GLY A 5 2.45 2.28 -18.86
CA GLY A 5 2.34 1.36 -17.72
C GLY A 5 3.38 1.62 -16.63
N GLY A 6 4.64 1.84 -17.00
CA GLY A 6 5.70 2.15 -16.04
C GLY A 6 5.48 3.45 -15.26
N VAL A 7 4.87 4.47 -15.88
CA VAL A 7 4.56 5.75 -15.20
C VAL A 7 3.40 5.57 -14.22
N ILE A 8 2.35 4.85 -14.63
CA ILE A 8 1.19 4.58 -13.79
C ILE A 8 1.60 3.72 -12.58
N TYR A 9 2.36 2.66 -12.81
CA TYR A 9 2.95 1.85 -11.76
C TYR A 9 3.78 2.70 -10.80
N ALA A 10 4.73 3.50 -11.32
CA ALA A 10 5.61 4.30 -10.48
C ALA A 10 4.81 5.24 -9.56
N PHE A 11 3.77 5.89 -10.08
CA PHE A 11 2.90 6.73 -9.28
C PHE A 11 2.18 5.94 -8.17
N LYS A 12 1.56 4.80 -8.50
CA LYS A 12 0.85 3.97 -7.52
C LYS A 12 1.78 3.37 -6.47
N ALA A 13 2.94 2.86 -6.88
CA ALA A 13 3.94 2.30 -5.98
C ALA A 13 4.50 3.35 -5.02
N SER A 14 4.73 4.59 -5.48
CA SER A 14 5.10 5.70 -4.61
C SER A 14 3.99 6.05 -3.62
N SER A 15 2.73 6.10 -4.08
CA SER A 15 1.57 6.33 -3.21
C SER A 15 1.45 5.26 -2.12
N ALA A 16 1.54 3.98 -2.49
CA ALA A 16 1.47 2.86 -1.57
C ALA A 16 2.60 2.90 -0.53
N ALA A 17 3.83 3.22 -0.96
CA ALA A 17 4.98 3.37 -0.06
C ALA A 17 4.75 4.50 0.96
N SER A 18 4.27 5.65 0.52
CA SER A 18 3.96 6.77 1.42
C SER A 18 2.84 6.43 2.40
N SER A 19 1.75 5.79 1.96
CA SER A 19 0.66 5.37 2.86
C SER A 19 1.12 4.30 3.85
N LEU A 20 1.99 3.37 3.45
CA LEU A 20 2.58 2.38 4.37
C LEU A 20 3.45 3.02 5.44
N GLU A 21 4.24 4.04 5.08
CA GLU A 21 5.07 4.78 6.03
C GLU A 21 4.21 5.54 7.05
N GLU A 22 3.11 6.17 6.61
CA GLU A 22 2.11 6.77 7.50
C GLU A 22 1.45 5.73 8.41
N ALA A 23 1.00 4.60 7.85
CA ALA A 23 0.40 3.51 8.61
C ALA A 23 1.35 3.00 9.70
N GLN A 24 2.63 2.81 9.35
CA GLN A 24 3.66 2.39 10.29
C GLN A 24 3.87 3.43 11.41
N ALA A 25 3.94 4.72 11.07
CA ALA A 25 4.07 5.79 12.04
C ALA A 25 2.90 5.85 13.03
N LEU A 26 1.70 5.45 12.59
CA LEU A 26 0.50 5.33 13.43
C LEU A 26 0.44 4.01 14.22
N GLY A 27 1.43 3.12 14.06
CA GLY A 27 1.49 1.84 14.75
C GLY A 27 0.58 0.77 14.14
N ALA A 28 0.33 0.82 12.82
CA ALA A 28 -0.50 -0.16 12.13
C ALA A 28 -0.04 -1.61 12.34
N GLU A 29 1.26 -1.85 12.55
CA GLU A 29 1.78 -3.18 12.92
C GLU A 29 1.11 -3.79 14.16
N ARG A 30 0.55 -2.95 15.04
CA ARG A 30 -0.20 -3.38 16.24
C ARG A 30 -1.70 -3.25 16.05
N TYR A 31 -2.17 -2.16 15.47
CA TYR A 31 -3.60 -1.81 15.43
C TYR A 31 -4.32 -2.32 14.18
N ALA A 32 -3.60 -2.56 13.10
CA ALA A 32 -4.10 -3.05 11.81
C ALA A 32 -3.07 -3.97 11.13
N PRO A 33 -2.61 -5.04 11.81
CA PRO A 33 -1.47 -5.84 11.36
C PRO A 33 -1.76 -6.52 10.02
N TYR A 34 -2.98 -7.01 9.82
CA TYR A 34 -3.35 -7.70 8.59
C TYR A 34 -3.29 -6.74 7.40
N GLU A 35 -3.92 -5.58 7.50
CA GLU A 35 -3.98 -4.58 6.44
C GLU A 35 -2.59 -4.04 6.10
N TYR A 36 -1.77 -3.77 7.12
CA TYR A 36 -0.40 -3.30 6.95
C TYR A 36 0.48 -4.31 6.20
N TRP A 37 0.54 -5.55 6.67
CA TRP A 37 1.38 -6.58 6.04
C TRP A 37 0.84 -6.98 4.67
N TYR A 38 -0.48 -7.03 4.50
CA TYR A 38 -1.07 -7.31 3.19
C TYR A 38 -0.70 -6.22 2.18
N ALA A 39 -0.79 -4.94 2.54
CA ALA A 39 -0.34 -3.83 1.70
C ALA A 39 1.17 -3.90 1.40
N HIS A 40 1.99 -4.23 2.41
CA HIS A 40 3.43 -4.37 2.26
C HIS A 40 3.79 -5.44 1.22
N GLU A 41 3.19 -6.64 1.32
CA GLU A 41 3.48 -7.72 0.39
C GLU A 41 2.93 -7.46 -1.02
N HIS A 42 1.82 -6.75 -1.15
CA HIS A 42 1.32 -6.36 -2.47
C HIS A 42 2.23 -5.32 -3.12
N LEU A 43 2.77 -4.37 -2.36
CA LEU A 43 3.77 -3.44 -2.88
C LEU A 43 5.08 -4.15 -3.26
N TRP A 44 5.50 -5.15 -2.49
CA TRP A 44 6.64 -6.00 -2.84
C TRP A 44 6.37 -6.70 -4.17
N LYS A 45 5.23 -7.39 -4.29
CA LYS A 45 4.86 -8.12 -5.49
C LYS A 45 4.74 -7.22 -6.72
N ALA A 46 4.19 -6.02 -6.55
CA ALA A 46 4.14 -5.00 -7.60
C ALA A 46 5.52 -4.64 -8.13
N LYS A 47 6.53 -4.53 -7.24
CA LYS A 47 7.92 -4.27 -7.64
C LYS A 47 8.54 -5.43 -8.40
N GLU A 48 8.19 -6.67 -8.04
CA GLU A 48 8.64 -7.87 -8.77
C GLU A 48 8.09 -7.90 -10.20
N GLU A 49 6.78 -7.69 -10.38
CA GLU A 49 6.17 -7.67 -11.72
C GLU A 49 6.65 -6.48 -12.55
N ALA A 50 6.85 -5.31 -11.93
CA ALA A 50 7.45 -4.18 -12.63
C ALA A 50 8.90 -4.45 -13.10
N ALA A 51 9.65 -5.28 -12.37
CA ALA A 51 11.01 -5.68 -12.75
C ALA A 51 11.03 -6.59 -13.98
N THR A 52 9.95 -7.35 -14.24
CA THR A 52 9.76 -8.15 -15.46
C THR A 52 9.08 -7.36 -16.58
N ALA A 53 8.87 -6.05 -16.38
CA ALA A 53 8.09 -5.16 -17.25
C ALA A 53 6.61 -5.55 -17.43
N ASP A 54 6.08 -6.39 -16.53
CA ASP A 54 4.66 -6.71 -16.47
C ASP A 54 3.89 -5.63 -15.70
N TYR A 55 3.71 -4.48 -16.36
CA TYR A 55 3.12 -3.31 -15.72
C TYR A 55 1.62 -3.45 -15.46
N GLY A 56 0.92 -4.38 -16.12
CA GLY A 56 -0.51 -4.62 -15.85
C GLY A 56 -0.70 -5.14 -14.43
N ASP A 57 -0.07 -6.29 -14.16
CA ASP A 57 -0.11 -6.93 -12.85
C ASP A 57 0.54 -6.04 -11.78
N ALA A 58 1.65 -5.37 -12.10
CA ALA A 58 2.30 -4.43 -11.18
C ALA A 58 1.37 -3.28 -10.75
N ILE A 59 0.53 -2.78 -11.66
CA ILE A 59 -0.45 -1.72 -11.36
C ILE A 59 -1.53 -2.25 -10.43
N ASP A 60 -2.06 -3.45 -10.69
CA ASP A 60 -3.13 -4.06 -9.89
C ASP A 60 -2.66 -4.39 -8.46
N PHE A 61 -1.45 -4.91 -8.33
CA PHE A 61 -0.82 -5.13 -7.03
C PHE A 61 -0.56 -3.80 -6.29
N ALA A 62 -0.06 -2.77 -6.99
CA ALA A 62 0.18 -1.47 -6.38
C ALA A 62 -1.11 -0.76 -5.95
N ASP A 63 -2.20 -0.91 -6.71
CA ASP A 63 -3.53 -0.40 -6.36
C ASP A 63 -4.05 -1.06 -5.08
N THR A 64 -3.97 -2.39 -5.02
CA THR A 64 -4.33 -3.15 -3.82
C THR A 64 -3.48 -2.72 -2.61
N ALA A 65 -2.19 -2.46 -2.81
CA ALA A 65 -1.33 -1.97 -1.75
C ALA A 65 -1.77 -0.60 -1.20
N VAL A 66 -2.18 0.33 -2.07
CA VAL A 66 -2.74 1.63 -1.65
C VAL A 66 -4.01 1.42 -0.82
N ASP A 67 -4.96 0.65 -1.32
CA ASP A 67 -6.25 0.41 -0.65
C ASP A 67 -6.08 -0.14 0.77
N TYR A 68 -5.16 -1.09 0.96
CA TYR A 68 -4.94 -1.69 2.25
C TYR A 68 -4.06 -0.83 3.16
N ALA A 69 -3.11 -0.06 2.63
CA ALA A 69 -2.37 0.91 3.41
C ALA A 69 -3.30 2.00 3.97
N ASP A 70 -4.24 2.50 3.15
CA ASP A 70 -5.24 3.47 3.59
C ASP A 70 -6.18 2.88 4.65
N LYS A 71 -6.61 1.62 4.50
CA LYS A 71 -7.37 0.93 5.55
C LYS A 71 -6.58 0.80 6.84
N ALA A 72 -5.29 0.45 6.76
CA ALA A 72 -4.41 0.35 7.92
C ALA A 72 -4.27 1.69 8.65
N ILE A 73 -4.16 2.79 7.91
CA ILE A 73 -4.19 4.16 8.45
C ILE A 73 -5.50 4.43 9.19
N GLN A 74 -6.65 4.14 8.56
CA GLN A 74 -7.96 4.40 9.16
C GLN A 74 -8.16 3.62 10.47
N LEU A 75 -7.83 2.33 10.46
CA LEU A 75 -7.94 1.46 11.64
C LEU A 75 -7.00 1.92 12.75
N SER A 76 -5.76 2.30 12.42
CA SER A 76 -4.80 2.81 13.39
C SER A 76 -5.27 4.14 14.01
N LYS A 77 -5.77 5.08 13.19
CA LYS A 77 -6.38 6.34 13.67
C LYS A 77 -7.58 6.07 14.58
N ALA A 78 -8.45 5.13 14.22
CA ALA A 78 -9.61 4.76 15.02
C ALA A 78 -9.20 4.14 16.37
N ALA A 79 -8.15 3.32 16.42
CA ALA A 79 -7.63 2.76 17.66
C ALA A 79 -7.06 3.84 18.61
N HIS A 80 -6.40 4.86 18.06
CA HIS A 80 -5.94 6.02 18.84
C HIS A 80 -7.11 6.89 19.34
N GLY A 81 -8.14 7.11 18.51
CA GLY A 81 -9.33 7.89 18.87
C GLY A 81 -10.29 7.17 19.83
N GLY A 82 -10.32 5.84 19.80
CA GLY A 82 -11.15 5.00 20.68
C GLY A 82 -10.66 4.93 22.13
N ALA A 83 -9.39 5.29 22.39
CA ALA A 83 -8.81 5.35 23.73
C ALA A 83 -9.24 6.59 24.56
N GLY A 84 -10.10 7.46 24.01
CA GLY A 84 -10.49 8.73 24.61
C GLY A 84 -11.98 8.91 24.99
N ARG A 85 -12.75 7.82 25.17
CA ARG A 85 -14.15 7.89 25.61
C ARG A 85 -14.43 7.03 26.84
#